data_AF-A0A954VX33-F1
#
_entry.id   AF-A0A954VX33-F1
#
_cell.length_a   1.000
_cell.length_b   1.000
_cell.length_c   1.000
_cell.angle_alpha   90.00
_cell.angle_beta   90.00
_cell.angle_gamma   90.00
#
_symmetry.space_group_name_H-M   'P 1'
#
loop_
_entity.id
_entity.type
_entity.pdbx_description
1 polymer ?
#
loop_
_entity_poly.entity_id
_entity_poly.type
_entity_poly.pdbx_seq_one_letter_code
_entity_poly.pdbx_strand_id
1 'polypeptide(L)'
;MTNIAPYTPLREFFDQKSRKQREAIRALERHLGRVPCVRHLTPRVLAEYADQISSLKRPASSWNGVRNLWAELQYRSSDWPDSSLLMHYRKFRKSHEISTRTLQYYDNAVYDFTLFYRLIECHNEASMRQTTPEIRRWIRAARQDLEGTDAPRDARHITQGHIATFLAWLQHHPAGVRTKDTLSRYSEMVRRVVDDLYPGQFQEVGRAKVLQGTNTLSQFFDLVYVQERTMKSETARQYRMSLARFAEFLGYDPKLDDIDHADVNRWIENSLQSRSPKTVSRWKKDVLAVWSYAADVVEATKNIPNPKRIRQIRIPKRIVSAWTLEELEAIIAAAAKDREFLSTGVRRGDLLAAILYVGYYSALRPQDVANLTRQQLAPRGTPIGQLKKHGDEVLCCVPQWVIEFIDQRYPSEQDRVFAWPNSMDHFYHHLWHPTLRAAGLPTGRFEGLQKLRRTAVTHGEKIAAGFGRQLAGHDPSSPVTYRNYVDPRQLVDGDGRELPDLRFSELV
;
A
#
# COMPACT_ATOMS: atom_id res chain seq x y z
N MET A 1 12.80 7.92 -57.22
CA MET A 1 13.31 9.26 -56.88
C MET A 1 12.12 10.13 -56.50
N THR A 2 11.80 10.20 -55.20
CA THR A 2 10.69 11.02 -54.68
C THR A 2 11.26 12.32 -54.13
N ASN A 3 10.75 13.43 -54.66
CA ASN A 3 11.12 14.82 -54.33
C ASN A 3 10.99 15.10 -52.83
N ILE A 4 12.09 15.48 -52.18
CA ILE A 4 12.11 16.07 -50.84
C ILE A 4 11.88 17.58 -51.02
N ALA A 5 10.80 18.10 -50.44
CA ALA A 5 10.48 19.53 -50.46
C ALA A 5 11.56 20.38 -49.74
N PRO A 6 11.81 21.63 -50.17
CA PRO A 6 12.88 22.45 -49.60
C PRO A 6 12.57 22.89 -48.17
N TYR A 7 13.64 22.95 -47.39
CA TYR A 7 13.70 23.31 -45.97
C TYR A 7 13.03 24.65 -45.68
N THR A 8 11.98 24.67 -44.84
CA THR A 8 11.40 25.92 -44.32
C THR A 8 12.33 26.50 -43.24
N PRO A 9 12.71 27.79 -43.31
CA PRO A 9 13.50 28.43 -42.25
C PRO A 9 12.73 28.40 -40.91
N LEU A 10 13.41 27.98 -39.83
CA LEU A 10 12.88 27.84 -38.47
C LEU A 10 12.04 29.04 -37.98
N ARG A 11 12.32 30.24 -38.47
CA ARG A 11 11.66 31.49 -38.06
C ARG A 11 10.16 31.53 -38.45
N GLU A 12 9.80 31.08 -39.66
CA GLU A 12 8.41 31.08 -40.13
C GLU A 12 7.56 30.02 -39.42
N PHE A 13 8.18 28.89 -39.01
CA PHE A 13 7.51 27.84 -38.25
C PHE A 13 7.11 28.28 -36.83
N PHE A 14 7.87 29.20 -36.22
CA PHE A 14 7.60 29.67 -34.86
C PHE A 14 6.55 30.78 -34.79
N ASP A 15 6.37 31.56 -35.86
CA ASP A 15 5.42 32.68 -35.87
C ASP A 15 3.95 32.21 -35.92
N GLN A 16 3.70 30.97 -36.36
CA GLN A 16 2.37 30.36 -36.41
C GLN A 16 1.90 29.71 -35.08
N LYS A 17 2.71 29.72 -34.03
CA LYS A 17 2.38 29.06 -32.74
C LYS A 17 1.82 30.02 -31.70
N SER A 18 0.90 29.52 -30.87
CA SER A 18 0.32 30.30 -29.76
C SER A 18 1.42 30.74 -28.78
N ARG A 19 1.17 31.84 -28.07
CA ARG A 19 2.11 32.37 -27.07
C ARG A 19 2.50 31.32 -26.02
N LYS A 20 1.54 30.49 -25.59
CA LYS A 20 1.74 29.42 -24.59
C LYS A 20 2.67 28.32 -25.11
N GLN A 21 2.53 27.92 -26.38
CA GLN A 21 3.43 26.97 -27.03
C GLN A 21 4.85 27.53 -27.16
N ARG A 22 4.99 28.81 -27.56
CA ARG A 22 6.30 29.47 -27.64
C ARG A 22 7.01 29.56 -26.29
N GLU A 23 6.27 29.83 -25.21
CA GLU A 23 6.82 29.86 -23.85
C GLU A 23 7.22 28.45 -23.36
N ALA A 24 6.44 27.42 -23.67
CA ALA A 24 6.77 26.02 -23.38
C ALA A 24 8.03 25.55 -24.13
N ILE A 25 8.17 25.91 -25.40
CA ILE A 25 9.36 25.62 -26.21
C ILE A 25 10.60 26.31 -25.63
N ARG A 26 10.53 27.60 -25.28
CA ARG A 26 11.66 28.30 -24.63
C ARG A 26 12.00 27.73 -23.25
N ALA A 27 11.00 27.23 -22.52
CA ALA A 27 11.24 26.54 -21.24
C ALA A 27 11.97 25.21 -21.46
N LEU A 28 11.54 24.41 -22.45
CA LEU A 28 12.22 23.21 -22.91
C LEU A 28 13.65 23.50 -23.36
N GLU A 29 13.88 24.50 -24.21
CA GLU A 29 15.21 24.88 -24.69
C GLU A 29 16.14 25.33 -23.55
N ARG A 30 15.63 26.05 -22.54
CA ARG A 30 16.41 26.42 -21.35
C ARG A 30 16.78 25.22 -20.48
N HIS A 31 15.90 24.23 -20.40
CA HIS A 31 16.15 23.00 -19.62
C HIS A 31 17.04 22.01 -20.38
N LEU A 32 16.85 21.91 -21.69
CA LEU A 32 17.52 20.96 -22.59
C LEU A 32 18.79 21.51 -23.22
N GLY A 33 19.00 22.82 -23.25
CA GLY A 33 20.21 23.47 -23.77
C GLY A 33 21.49 23.14 -22.99
N ARG A 34 21.37 22.43 -21.87
CA ARG A 34 22.48 21.86 -21.08
C ARG A 34 22.74 20.38 -21.40
N VAL A 35 21.98 19.77 -22.30
CA VAL A 35 22.05 18.34 -22.64
C VAL A 35 22.52 18.17 -24.10
N PRO A 36 23.74 17.65 -24.36
CA PRO A 36 24.33 17.62 -25.71
C PRO A 36 23.54 16.84 -26.77
N CYS A 37 22.68 15.89 -26.40
CA CYS A 37 21.97 15.02 -27.34
C CYS A 37 20.76 15.67 -28.04
N VAL A 38 20.35 16.88 -27.63
CA VAL A 38 19.12 17.53 -28.13
C VAL A 38 19.33 18.28 -29.46
N ARG A 39 20.58 18.46 -29.90
CA ARG A 39 20.92 19.11 -31.19
C ARG A 39 20.46 18.34 -32.44
N HIS A 40 19.94 17.13 -32.29
CA HIS A 40 19.50 16.27 -33.40
C HIS A 40 17.98 16.08 -33.49
N LEU A 41 17.20 16.72 -32.60
CA LEU A 41 15.75 16.67 -32.70
C LEU A 41 15.26 17.60 -33.82
N THR A 42 14.45 17.06 -34.72
CA THR A 42 13.86 17.85 -35.80
C THR A 42 12.83 18.84 -35.23
N PRO A 43 12.60 20.00 -35.88
CA PRO A 43 11.63 21.00 -35.42
C PRO A 43 10.22 20.44 -35.21
N ARG A 44 9.86 19.41 -36.00
CA ARG A 44 8.60 18.67 -35.86
C ARG A 44 8.48 17.95 -34.52
N VAL A 45 9.53 17.23 -34.09
CA VAL A 45 9.52 16.50 -32.81
C VAL A 45 9.42 17.49 -31.65
N LEU A 46 10.14 18.61 -31.69
CA LEU A 46 10.04 19.66 -30.67
C LEU A 46 8.64 20.27 -30.59
N ALA A 47 7.94 20.41 -31.72
CA ALA A 47 6.56 20.90 -31.75
C ALA A 47 5.55 19.90 -31.16
N GLU A 48 5.69 18.60 -31.47
CA GLU A 48 4.84 17.55 -30.91
C GLU A 48 4.96 17.47 -29.38
N TYR A 49 6.18 17.60 -28.84
CA TYR A 49 6.40 17.67 -27.38
C TYR A 49 5.86 18.94 -26.75
N ALA A 50 5.97 20.08 -27.44
CA ALA A 50 5.45 21.36 -26.95
C ALA A 50 3.92 21.37 -26.85
N ASP A 51 3.23 20.74 -27.80
CA ASP A 51 1.78 20.61 -27.81
C ASP A 51 1.30 19.70 -26.67
N GLN A 52 2.00 18.59 -26.43
CA GLN A 52 1.73 17.68 -25.30
C GLN A 52 1.93 18.37 -23.95
N ILE A 53 3.05 19.08 -23.74
CA ILE A 53 3.32 19.80 -22.49
C ILE A 53 2.29 20.92 -22.26
N SER A 54 1.87 21.61 -23.32
CA SER A 54 0.88 22.69 -23.23
C SER A 54 -0.52 22.20 -22.84
N SER A 55 -0.82 20.92 -23.11
CA SER A 55 -2.07 20.23 -22.76
C SER A 55 -2.12 19.70 -21.32
N LEU A 56 -0.98 19.65 -20.62
CA LEU A 56 -0.93 19.18 -19.22
C LEU A 56 -1.52 20.25 -18.28
N LYS A 57 -2.45 19.84 -17.41
CA LYS A 57 -3.15 20.73 -16.45
C LYS A 57 -2.24 21.37 -15.38
N ARG A 58 -0.95 21.01 -15.29
CA ARG A 58 0.02 21.56 -14.32
C ARG A 58 1.40 21.77 -14.97
N PRO A 59 2.14 22.83 -14.61
CA PRO A 59 3.37 23.20 -15.28
C PRO A 59 4.50 22.18 -15.07
N ALA A 60 5.37 22.07 -16.08
CA ALA A 60 6.56 21.22 -16.13
C ALA A 60 7.64 21.54 -15.06
N SER A 61 7.40 22.52 -14.17
CA SER A 61 8.27 22.85 -13.04
C SER A 61 8.14 21.89 -11.85
N SER A 62 7.27 20.88 -11.92
CA SER A 62 7.12 19.87 -10.87
C SER A 62 7.82 18.55 -11.22
N TRP A 63 8.41 17.90 -10.20
CA TRP A 63 9.09 16.61 -10.31
C TRP A 63 8.25 15.55 -11.06
N ASN A 64 6.93 15.55 -10.86
CA ASN A 64 6.02 14.64 -11.55
C ASN A 64 5.97 14.83 -13.07
N GLY A 65 6.18 16.05 -13.58
CA GLY A 65 6.28 16.31 -15.02
C GLY A 65 7.55 15.69 -15.62
N VAL A 66 8.67 15.77 -14.92
CA VAL A 66 9.95 15.14 -15.32
C VAL A 66 9.85 13.62 -15.26
N ARG A 67 9.16 13.08 -14.25
CA ARG A 67 8.95 11.63 -14.10
C ARG A 67 8.11 11.03 -15.24
N ASN A 68 7.07 11.74 -15.66
CA ASN A 68 6.22 11.32 -16.78
C ASN A 68 6.98 11.40 -18.10
N LEU A 69 7.76 12.47 -18.31
CA LEU A 69 8.63 12.60 -19.48
C LEU A 69 9.66 11.47 -19.58
N TRP A 70 10.23 11.04 -18.44
CA TRP A 70 11.16 9.91 -18.39
C TRP A 70 10.45 8.60 -18.76
N ALA A 71 9.33 8.29 -18.11
CA ALA A 71 8.57 7.06 -18.39
C ALA A 71 8.15 6.94 -19.87
N GLU A 72 7.86 8.06 -20.52
CA GLU A 72 7.48 8.12 -21.93
C GLU A 72 8.68 7.93 -22.88
N LEU A 73 9.87 8.44 -22.51
CA LEU A 73 11.12 8.17 -23.21
C LEU A 73 11.56 6.70 -23.10
N GLN A 74 11.31 6.08 -21.95
CA GLN A 74 11.58 4.66 -21.69
C GLN A 74 10.69 3.73 -22.52
N TYR A 75 9.44 4.15 -22.73
CA TYR A 75 8.47 3.40 -23.53
C TYR A 75 8.79 3.42 -25.03
N ARG A 76 9.44 4.48 -25.52
CA ARG A 76 9.75 4.66 -26.95
C ARG A 76 11.19 4.30 -27.35
N SER A 77 12.04 3.87 -26.40
CA SER A 77 13.41 3.42 -26.69
C SER A 77 13.49 1.98 -27.21
N SER A 78 12.37 1.30 -27.43
CA SER A 78 12.30 -0.04 -28.01
C SER A 78 12.80 -0.14 -29.47
N ASP A 79 12.95 1.01 -30.15
CA ASP A 79 13.30 1.07 -31.57
C ASP A 79 14.75 1.54 -31.83
N TRP A 80 15.60 1.60 -30.80
CA TRP A 80 16.97 2.12 -30.91
C TRP A 80 18.00 0.96 -31.01
N PRO A 81 19.05 1.05 -31.86
CA PRO A 81 20.09 0.04 -31.90
C PRO A 81 20.91 -0.01 -30.59
N ASP A 82 21.10 -1.23 -30.07
CA ASP A 82 21.62 -1.59 -28.74
C ASP A 82 22.96 -0.95 -28.31
N SER A 83 23.82 -0.57 -29.24
CA SER A 83 25.13 0.01 -28.91
C SER A 83 25.07 1.49 -28.48
N SER A 84 23.93 2.14 -28.69
CA SER A 84 23.75 3.59 -28.46
C SER A 84 23.57 3.91 -26.97
N LEU A 85 22.75 3.15 -26.25
CA LEU A 85 22.35 3.42 -24.87
C LEU A 85 23.52 3.31 -23.88
N LEU A 86 24.40 2.32 -24.06
CA LEU A 86 25.56 2.11 -23.18
C LEU A 86 26.63 3.21 -23.34
N MET A 87 26.82 3.70 -24.57
CA MET A 87 27.74 4.80 -24.86
C MET A 87 27.21 6.14 -24.30
N HIS A 88 25.89 6.35 -24.36
CA HIS A 88 25.24 7.55 -23.83
C HIS A 88 25.22 7.56 -22.29
N TYR A 89 25.00 6.42 -21.65
CA TYR A 89 25.11 6.26 -20.19
C TYR A 89 26.54 6.56 -19.70
N ARG A 90 27.56 6.06 -20.41
CA ARG A 90 28.98 6.32 -20.08
C ARG A 90 29.38 7.79 -20.29
N LYS A 91 28.84 8.49 -21.29
CA LYS A 91 29.08 9.93 -21.50
C LYS A 91 28.31 10.81 -20.50
N PHE A 92 27.11 10.40 -20.11
CA PHE A 92 26.32 11.06 -19.05
C PHE A 92 27.04 10.98 -17.69
N ARG A 93 27.62 9.82 -17.36
CA ARG A 93 28.44 9.59 -16.16
C ARG A 93 29.69 10.48 -16.08
N LYS A 94 30.27 10.88 -17.22
CA LYS A 94 31.52 11.66 -17.29
C LYS A 94 31.32 13.17 -17.24
N SER A 95 30.09 13.67 -17.38
CA SER A 95 29.80 15.10 -17.63
C SER A 95 29.02 15.81 -16.52
N HIS A 96 28.59 15.11 -15.48
CA HIS A 96 27.83 15.70 -14.37
C HIS A 96 28.41 15.29 -13.01
N GLU A 97 28.83 16.26 -12.20
CA GLU A 97 29.08 16.11 -10.76
C GLU A 97 27.75 15.87 -10.05
N ILE A 98 27.22 14.65 -10.18
CA ILE A 98 26.08 14.19 -9.39
C ILE A 98 26.63 13.78 -8.03
N SER A 99 26.08 14.36 -6.95
CA SER A 99 26.53 14.03 -5.60
C SER A 99 26.50 12.51 -5.38
N THR A 100 27.56 11.99 -4.76
CA THR A 100 27.83 10.57 -4.50
C THR A 100 26.62 9.83 -3.89
N ARG A 101 25.74 10.55 -3.19
CA ARG A 101 24.53 10.06 -2.52
C ARG A 101 23.39 9.63 -3.46
N THR A 102 23.29 10.21 -4.65
CA THR A 102 22.25 9.87 -5.65
C THR A 102 22.70 8.73 -6.56
N LEU A 103 24.00 8.64 -6.85
CA LEU A 103 24.61 7.55 -7.63
C LEU A 103 24.57 6.22 -6.88
N GLN A 104 24.81 6.22 -5.56
CA GLN A 104 24.68 5.01 -4.73
C GLN A 104 23.27 4.40 -4.73
N TYR A 105 22.23 5.22 -4.92
CA TYR A 105 20.85 4.77 -4.96
C TYR A 105 20.48 4.11 -6.30
N TYR A 106 21.13 4.53 -7.39
CA TYR A 106 20.94 3.97 -8.74
C TYR A 106 21.86 2.78 -9.02
N ASP A 107 23.12 2.83 -8.56
CA ASP A 107 24.08 1.75 -8.79
C ASP A 107 23.63 0.45 -8.11
N ASN A 108 23.05 0.50 -6.90
CA ASN A 108 22.61 -0.71 -6.19
C ASN A 108 21.30 -1.31 -6.73
N ALA A 109 20.40 -0.50 -7.30
CA ALA A 109 19.13 -1.00 -7.85
C ALA A 109 19.27 -1.48 -9.31
N VAL A 110 20.21 -0.92 -10.07
CA VAL A 110 20.42 -1.24 -11.49
C VAL A 110 21.44 -2.38 -11.66
N TYR A 111 22.48 -2.50 -10.81
CA TYR A 111 23.46 -3.60 -10.93
C TYR A 111 22.86 -4.97 -10.64
N ASP A 112 22.07 -5.12 -9.57
CA ASP A 112 21.54 -6.42 -9.16
C ASP A 112 20.48 -6.98 -10.12
N PHE A 113 19.69 -6.11 -10.76
CA PHE A 113 18.62 -6.55 -11.66
C PHE A 113 19.08 -6.64 -13.13
N THR A 114 19.99 -5.76 -13.57
CA THR A 114 20.39 -5.69 -14.99
C THR A 114 21.46 -6.72 -15.33
N LEU A 115 22.34 -7.07 -14.38
CA LEU A 115 23.33 -8.13 -14.61
C LEU A 115 22.67 -9.51 -14.66
N PHE A 116 21.64 -9.72 -13.81
CA PHE A 116 20.83 -10.93 -13.79
C PHE A 116 19.95 -11.07 -15.04
N TYR A 117 19.29 -10.00 -15.50
CA TYR A 117 18.53 -10.03 -16.75
C TYR A 117 19.42 -10.17 -18.00
N ARG A 118 20.60 -9.55 -18.02
CA ARG A 118 21.53 -9.68 -19.17
C ARG A 118 22.17 -11.06 -19.30
N LEU A 119 22.41 -11.75 -18.19
CA LEU A 119 22.81 -13.17 -18.22
C LEU A 119 21.71 -14.07 -18.81
N ILE A 120 20.44 -13.68 -18.65
CA ILE A 120 19.26 -14.41 -19.15
C ILE A 120 18.94 -14.03 -20.62
N GLU A 121 19.15 -12.77 -21.02
CA GLU A 121 18.87 -12.28 -22.38
C GLU A 121 19.96 -12.61 -23.41
N CYS A 122 21.17 -13.01 -22.98
CA CYS A 122 22.23 -13.44 -23.90
C CYS A 122 21.98 -14.80 -24.61
N HIS A 123 20.83 -15.46 -24.42
CA HIS A 123 20.42 -16.65 -25.18
C HIS A 123 19.00 -16.54 -25.75
N ASN A 124 18.94 -15.88 -26.90
CA ASN A 124 17.98 -15.95 -28.01
C ASN A 124 16.50 -15.52 -27.82
N GLU A 125 16.14 -14.46 -28.55
CA GLU A 125 14.79 -14.02 -28.88
C GLU A 125 14.26 -14.75 -30.14
N ALA A 126 13.42 -15.77 -29.99
CA ALA A 126 12.65 -16.28 -31.14
C ALA A 126 11.28 -16.90 -30.83
N SER A 127 10.80 -16.93 -29.59
CA SER A 127 9.54 -17.63 -29.30
C SER A 127 8.77 -17.02 -28.13
N MET A 128 8.01 -15.95 -28.40
CA MET A 128 6.92 -15.51 -27.51
C MET A 128 5.74 -14.90 -28.29
N ARG A 129 5.08 -15.71 -29.12
CA ARG A 129 3.68 -15.45 -29.54
C ARG A 129 2.92 -16.77 -29.66
N GLN A 130 2.35 -17.22 -28.54
CA GLN A 130 1.10 -17.99 -28.37
C GLN A 130 1.15 -18.71 -27.02
N THR A 131 0.15 -18.50 -26.15
CA THR A 131 0.02 -19.24 -24.90
C THR A 131 -1.39 -19.84 -24.80
N THR A 132 -1.43 -21.17 -24.90
CA THR A 132 -2.61 -22.04 -24.95
C THR A 132 -2.69 -22.97 -23.73
N PRO A 133 -3.79 -23.75 -23.56
CA PRO A 133 -3.99 -24.77 -22.51
C PRO A 133 -2.82 -25.76 -22.29
N GLU A 134 -1.90 -25.85 -23.24
CA GLU A 134 -0.64 -26.58 -23.12
C GLU A 134 0.17 -26.13 -21.90
N ILE A 135 0.27 -24.85 -21.58
CA ILE A 135 1.03 -24.41 -20.38
C ILE A 135 0.43 -24.99 -19.09
N ARG A 136 -0.90 -25.14 -19.00
CA ARG A 136 -1.56 -25.78 -17.84
C ARG A 136 -1.40 -27.30 -17.81
N ARG A 137 -1.15 -27.93 -18.95
CA ARG A 137 -0.81 -29.36 -19.05
C ARG A 137 0.67 -29.58 -18.67
N TRP A 138 1.55 -28.67 -19.09
CA TRP A 138 2.98 -28.67 -18.75
C TRP A 138 3.25 -28.40 -17.27
N ILE A 139 2.54 -27.47 -16.64
CA ILE A 139 2.64 -27.23 -15.18
C ILE A 139 2.20 -28.46 -14.38
N ARG A 140 1.25 -29.27 -14.89
CA ARG A 140 0.82 -30.52 -14.24
C ARG A 140 1.83 -31.64 -14.44
N ALA A 141 2.42 -31.78 -15.63
CA ALA A 141 3.47 -32.77 -15.90
C ALA A 141 4.75 -32.50 -15.09
N ALA A 142 5.22 -31.25 -15.07
CA ALA A 142 6.39 -30.85 -14.27
C ALA A 142 6.17 -31.04 -12.76
N ARG A 143 4.92 -30.96 -12.29
CA ARG A 143 4.56 -31.22 -10.90
C ARG A 143 4.58 -32.72 -10.55
N GLN A 144 4.17 -33.59 -11.48
CA GLN A 144 4.27 -35.04 -11.32
C GLN A 144 5.72 -35.54 -11.35
N ASP A 145 6.58 -34.98 -12.20
CA ASP A 145 7.99 -35.35 -12.26
C ASP A 145 8.78 -34.90 -11.01
N LEU A 146 8.39 -33.77 -10.40
CA LEU A 146 9.05 -33.24 -9.20
C LEU A 146 8.51 -33.83 -7.89
N GLU A 147 7.24 -34.26 -7.84
CA GLU A 147 6.69 -35.02 -6.69
C GLU A 147 7.30 -36.44 -6.58
N GLY A 148 7.98 -36.92 -7.63
CA GLY A 148 8.77 -38.17 -7.62
C GLY A 148 10.24 -38.00 -7.25
N THR A 149 10.75 -36.77 -7.10
CA THR A 149 12.11 -36.51 -6.64
C THR A 149 12.11 -36.20 -5.14
N ASP A 150 12.83 -36.97 -4.34
CA ASP A 150 13.05 -36.79 -2.88
C ASP A 150 13.87 -35.50 -2.55
N ALA A 151 13.57 -34.38 -3.20
CA ALA A 151 14.27 -33.12 -2.96
C ALA A 151 13.89 -32.58 -1.56
N PRO A 152 14.85 -32.45 -0.63
CA PRO A 152 14.56 -32.06 0.73
C PRO A 152 14.11 -30.60 0.83
N ARG A 153 13.05 -30.35 1.60
CA ARG A 153 12.52 -29.00 1.86
C ARG A 153 13.30 -28.21 2.92
N ASP A 154 14.17 -28.89 3.69
CA ASP A 154 15.07 -28.27 4.66
C ASP A 154 16.45 -28.05 4.01
N ALA A 155 16.91 -26.80 4.05
CA ALA A 155 18.15 -26.35 3.43
C ALA A 155 19.40 -27.13 3.89
N ARG A 156 19.33 -27.76 5.07
CA ARG A 156 20.43 -28.54 5.64
C ARG A 156 20.68 -29.88 4.94
N HIS A 157 19.74 -30.36 4.13
CA HIS A 157 19.84 -31.65 3.43
C HIS A 157 20.06 -31.52 1.92
N ILE A 158 20.25 -30.29 1.41
CA ILE A 158 20.56 -30.06 -0.01
C ILE A 158 22.01 -30.51 -0.28
N THR A 159 22.18 -31.48 -1.18
CA THR A 159 23.48 -32.05 -1.58
C THR A 159 23.91 -31.51 -2.95
N GLN A 160 25.17 -31.74 -3.34
CA GLN A 160 25.67 -31.45 -4.69
C GLN A 160 24.85 -32.15 -5.79
N GLY A 161 24.35 -33.36 -5.51
CA GLY A 161 23.45 -34.08 -6.41
C GLY A 161 22.14 -33.34 -6.64
N HIS A 162 21.51 -32.81 -5.57
CA HIS A 162 20.28 -32.02 -5.67
C HIS A 162 20.48 -30.73 -6.49
N ILE A 163 21.64 -30.09 -6.32
CA ILE A 163 22.04 -28.89 -7.06
C ILE A 163 22.23 -29.19 -8.55
N ALA A 164 22.95 -30.28 -8.88
CA ALA A 164 23.15 -30.72 -10.26
C ALA A 164 21.82 -31.11 -10.94
N THR A 165 20.95 -31.83 -10.24
CA THR A 165 19.61 -32.18 -10.75
C THR A 165 18.75 -30.95 -10.99
N PHE A 166 18.78 -29.97 -10.09
CA PHE A 166 18.05 -28.72 -10.27
C PHE A 166 18.60 -27.87 -11.43
N LEU A 167 19.92 -27.80 -11.60
CA LEU A 167 20.56 -27.13 -12.73
C LEU A 167 20.21 -27.79 -14.07
N ALA A 168 20.25 -29.12 -14.14
CA ALA A 168 19.80 -29.85 -15.31
C ALA A 168 18.31 -29.59 -15.60
N TRP A 169 17.47 -29.59 -14.55
CA TRP A 169 16.05 -29.27 -14.67
C TRP A 169 15.82 -27.85 -15.22
N LEU A 170 16.56 -26.85 -14.74
CA LEU A 170 16.52 -25.46 -15.22
C LEU A 170 16.91 -25.35 -16.69
N GLN A 171 17.97 -26.08 -17.11
CA GLN A 171 18.43 -26.10 -18.51
C GLN A 171 17.39 -26.70 -19.45
N HIS A 172 16.63 -27.70 -19.00
CA HIS A 172 15.61 -28.38 -19.81
C HIS A 172 14.23 -27.70 -19.79
N HIS A 173 13.96 -26.73 -18.88
CA HIS A 173 12.62 -26.15 -18.69
C HIS A 173 12.57 -24.59 -18.64
N PRO A 174 13.12 -23.86 -19.63
CA PRO A 174 13.32 -22.41 -19.58
C PRO A 174 12.05 -21.53 -19.49
N ALA A 175 10.87 -22.08 -19.82
CA ALA A 175 9.60 -21.35 -19.77
C ALA A 175 8.89 -21.42 -18.40
N GLY A 176 9.13 -22.47 -17.60
CA GLY A 176 8.45 -22.69 -16.31
C GLY A 176 9.07 -21.96 -15.10
N VAL A 177 10.32 -21.51 -15.25
CA VAL A 177 11.12 -20.84 -14.20
C VAL A 177 10.67 -19.39 -13.93
N ARG A 178 9.84 -18.83 -14.80
CA ARG A 178 9.57 -17.39 -14.87
C ARG A 178 8.46 -16.88 -13.94
N THR A 179 7.85 -17.74 -13.13
CA THR A 179 6.85 -17.26 -12.15
C THR A 179 7.53 -16.88 -10.84
N LYS A 180 7.16 -15.71 -10.31
CA LYS A 180 7.61 -15.21 -9.01
C LYS A 180 7.38 -16.24 -7.88
N ASP A 181 6.35 -17.06 -8.00
CA ASP A 181 5.97 -18.08 -7.03
C ASP A 181 6.94 -19.28 -7.04
N THR A 182 7.41 -19.71 -8.21
CA THR A 182 8.44 -20.76 -8.34
C THR A 182 9.76 -20.30 -7.73
N LEU A 183 10.22 -19.10 -8.08
CA LEU A 183 11.49 -18.56 -7.59
C LEU A 183 11.48 -18.27 -6.08
N SER A 184 10.35 -17.84 -5.52
CA SER A 184 10.21 -17.62 -4.08
C SER A 184 10.25 -18.92 -3.26
N ARG A 185 9.88 -20.07 -3.85
CA ARG A 185 9.91 -21.38 -3.16
C ARG A 185 11.27 -22.03 -3.18
N TYR A 186 12.10 -21.69 -4.16
CA TYR A 186 13.44 -22.25 -4.35
C TYR A 186 14.56 -21.25 -4.09
N SER A 187 14.26 -20.11 -3.44
CA SER A 187 15.22 -19.01 -3.24
C SER A 187 16.51 -19.48 -2.56
N GLU A 188 16.43 -20.42 -1.61
CA GLU A 188 17.61 -20.95 -0.92
C GLU A 188 18.41 -21.95 -1.78
N MET A 189 17.74 -22.71 -2.65
CA MET A 189 18.40 -23.65 -3.56
C MET A 189 19.08 -22.90 -4.71
N VAL A 190 18.42 -21.85 -5.24
CA VAL A 190 19.03 -20.90 -6.19
C VAL A 190 20.22 -20.20 -5.55
N ARG A 191 20.12 -19.77 -4.29
CA ARG A 191 21.24 -19.17 -3.54
C ARG A 191 22.44 -20.11 -3.47
N ARG A 192 22.24 -21.36 -3.07
CA ARG A 192 23.31 -22.37 -3.01
C ARG A 192 23.92 -22.71 -4.37
N VAL A 193 23.09 -22.83 -5.41
CA VAL A 193 23.56 -23.05 -6.79
C VAL A 193 24.46 -21.90 -7.25
N VAL A 194 24.07 -20.65 -6.94
CA VAL A 194 24.87 -19.46 -7.27
C VAL A 194 26.16 -19.43 -6.45
N ASP A 195 26.11 -19.76 -5.15
CA ASP A 195 27.28 -19.85 -4.28
C ASP A 195 28.28 -20.94 -4.74
N ASP A 196 27.79 -22.08 -5.24
CA ASP A 196 28.62 -23.18 -5.77
C ASP A 196 29.20 -22.90 -7.15
N LEU A 197 28.44 -22.24 -8.04
CA LEU A 197 28.91 -21.88 -9.38
C LEU A 197 29.88 -20.69 -9.36
N TYR A 198 29.74 -19.82 -8.36
CA TYR A 198 30.56 -18.63 -8.19
C TYR A 198 31.10 -18.52 -6.75
N PRO A 199 31.88 -19.50 -6.28
CA PRO A 199 32.36 -19.55 -4.91
C PRO A 199 33.24 -18.34 -4.64
N GLY A 200 32.80 -17.51 -3.69
CA GLY A 200 33.49 -16.26 -3.33
C GLY A 200 33.03 -15.01 -4.08
N GLN A 201 32.28 -15.10 -5.19
CA GLN A 201 31.69 -13.90 -5.82
C GLN A 201 30.38 -13.49 -5.17
N PHE A 202 29.62 -14.46 -4.65
CA PHE A 202 28.59 -14.27 -3.63
C PHE A 202 29.10 -14.71 -2.25
N GLN A 203 30.37 -14.42 -1.92
CA GLN A 203 30.66 -14.10 -0.51
C GLN A 203 29.62 -13.06 -0.06
N GLU A 204 29.40 -12.86 1.23
CA GLU A 204 28.53 -11.79 1.76
C GLU A 204 28.99 -10.35 1.40
N VAL A 205 29.60 -10.16 0.23
CA VAL A 205 29.76 -8.97 -0.59
C VAL A 205 28.39 -8.33 -0.79
N GLY A 206 27.93 -7.62 0.23
CA GLY A 206 26.94 -6.57 0.06
C GLY A 206 26.17 -6.25 1.32
N ARG A 207 25.57 -7.23 2.00
CA ARG A 207 24.63 -6.91 3.10
C ARG A 207 25.31 -6.72 4.45
N ALA A 208 26.04 -7.72 4.96
CA ALA A 208 26.71 -7.61 6.26
C ALA A 208 27.78 -6.49 6.28
N LYS A 209 28.50 -6.29 5.17
CA LYS A 209 29.56 -5.25 5.07
C LYS A 209 29.03 -3.82 4.87
N VAL A 210 27.90 -3.62 4.19
CA VAL A 210 27.29 -2.26 4.03
C VAL A 210 26.59 -1.82 5.32
N LEU A 211 26.37 -2.75 6.27
CA LEU A 211 25.61 -2.49 7.49
C LEU A 211 26.46 -2.29 8.75
N GLN A 212 27.79 -2.37 8.67
CA GLN A 212 28.67 -2.22 9.84
C GLN A 212 28.63 -0.80 10.42
N GLY A 213 27.84 -0.61 11.49
CA GLY A 213 27.92 0.49 12.45
C GLY A 213 27.62 1.92 11.97
N THR A 214 27.53 2.18 10.66
CA THR A 214 27.36 3.54 10.14
C THR A 214 25.91 3.93 9.84
N ASN A 215 25.01 2.95 9.71
CA ASN A 215 23.63 3.26 9.33
C ASN A 215 22.85 3.80 10.50
N THR A 216 22.06 4.82 10.22
CA THR A 216 21.05 5.30 11.14
C THR A 216 19.91 4.28 11.24
N LEU A 217 19.14 4.37 12.32
CA LEU A 217 17.96 3.52 12.53
C LEU A 217 16.96 3.63 11.36
N SER A 218 16.79 4.85 10.82
CA SER A 218 15.90 5.10 9.68
C SER A 218 16.45 4.49 8.38
N GLN A 219 17.76 4.61 8.13
CA GLN A 219 18.40 3.98 6.96
C GLN A 219 18.32 2.45 7.03
N PHE A 220 18.60 1.87 8.20
CA PHE A 220 18.48 0.44 8.42
C PHE A 220 17.05 -0.05 8.16
N PHE A 221 16.04 0.71 8.62
CA PHE A 221 14.64 0.39 8.36
C PHE A 221 14.33 0.29 6.86
N ASP A 222 14.72 1.30 6.06
CA ASP A 222 14.38 1.36 4.64
C ASP A 222 15.19 0.39 3.77
N LEU A 223 16.48 0.20 4.08
CA LEU A 223 17.39 -0.62 3.29
C LEU A 223 17.30 -2.11 3.62
N VAL A 224 16.96 -2.45 4.87
CA VAL A 224 17.01 -3.84 5.37
C VAL A 224 15.63 -4.30 5.85
N TYR A 225 15.11 -3.66 6.91
CA TYR A 225 13.91 -4.14 7.60
C TYR A 225 12.68 -4.23 6.67
N VAL A 226 12.45 -3.23 5.82
CA VAL A 226 11.33 -3.22 4.87
C VAL A 226 11.50 -4.27 3.77
N GLN A 227 12.73 -4.53 3.32
CA GLN A 227 13.00 -5.49 2.24
C GLN A 227 12.80 -6.93 2.71
N GLU A 228 13.09 -7.21 3.98
CA GLU A 228 13.04 -8.56 4.56
C GLU A 228 11.68 -8.89 5.18
N ARG A 229 10.77 -7.91 5.28
CA ARG A 229 9.43 -8.10 5.87
C ARG A 229 8.35 -7.81 4.84
N THR A 230 7.38 -8.71 4.73
CA THR A 230 6.15 -8.44 3.96
C THR A 230 5.33 -7.38 4.68
N MET A 231 5.51 -6.12 4.28
CA MET A 231 4.88 -4.97 4.93
C MET A 231 3.99 -4.19 3.97
N LYS A 232 2.80 -3.79 4.45
CA LYS A 232 1.93 -2.86 3.70
C LYS A 232 2.52 -1.45 3.76
N SER A 233 2.38 -0.69 2.67
CA SER A 233 2.92 0.69 2.56
C SER A 233 2.50 1.60 3.72
N GLU A 234 1.25 1.50 4.17
CA GLU A 234 0.74 2.27 5.32
C GLU A 234 1.43 1.87 6.63
N THR A 235 1.74 0.59 6.83
CA THR A 235 2.50 0.13 8.00
C THR A 235 3.93 0.68 7.95
N ALA A 236 4.58 0.65 6.78
CA ALA A 236 5.91 1.23 6.63
C ALA A 236 5.92 2.74 6.90
N ARG A 237 4.90 3.46 6.41
CA ARG A 237 4.70 4.88 6.72
C ARG A 237 4.58 5.14 8.23
N GLN A 238 3.84 4.29 8.95
CA GLN A 238 3.69 4.42 10.40
C GLN A 238 5.01 4.20 11.15
N TYR A 239 5.82 3.23 10.72
CA TYR A 239 7.17 3.01 11.26
C TYR A 239 8.05 4.24 11.03
N ARG A 240 8.15 4.74 9.79
CA ARG A 240 8.93 5.95 9.48
C ARG A 240 8.53 7.14 10.33
N MET A 241 7.23 7.35 10.56
CA MET A 241 6.77 8.40 11.48
C MET A 241 7.28 8.19 12.90
N SER A 242 7.20 6.97 13.43
CA SER A 242 7.67 6.65 14.78
C SER A 242 9.18 6.86 14.92
N LEU A 243 9.96 6.41 13.92
CA LEU A 243 11.41 6.59 13.85
C LEU A 243 11.81 8.07 13.74
N ALA A 244 11.16 8.83 12.86
CA ALA A 244 11.41 10.26 12.72
C ALA A 244 11.13 11.05 14.01
N ARG A 245 10.08 10.67 14.76
CA ARG A 245 9.78 11.28 16.07
C ARG A 245 10.82 10.93 17.14
N PHE A 246 11.41 9.74 17.06
CA PHE A 246 12.50 9.36 17.95
C PHE A 246 13.78 10.14 17.61
N ALA A 247 14.13 10.24 16.33
CA ALA A 247 15.25 11.04 15.86
C ALA A 247 15.09 12.54 16.20
N GLU A 248 13.89 13.10 16.01
CA GLU A 248 13.57 14.48 16.39
C GLU A 248 13.81 14.74 17.89
N PHE A 249 13.44 13.78 18.74
CA PHE A 249 13.68 13.89 20.19
C PHE A 249 15.17 13.88 20.56
N LEU A 250 15.98 13.06 19.88
CA LEU A 250 17.43 13.01 20.11
C LEU A 250 18.16 14.21 19.48
N GLY A 251 17.52 14.91 18.54
CA GLY A 251 18.13 15.99 17.77
C GLY A 251 18.96 15.52 16.58
N TYR A 252 19.02 14.21 16.33
CA TYR A 252 19.72 13.58 15.21
C TYR A 252 19.11 12.21 14.91
N ASP A 253 19.36 11.65 13.72
CA ASP A 253 18.98 10.28 13.38
C ASP A 253 20.03 9.30 13.93
N PRO A 254 19.73 8.55 15.00
CA PRO A 254 20.75 7.82 15.74
C PRO A 254 21.28 6.63 14.93
N LYS A 255 22.58 6.37 15.01
CA LYS A 255 23.14 5.10 14.54
C LYS A 255 22.67 3.97 15.45
N LEU A 256 22.71 2.74 14.94
CA LEU A 256 22.28 1.57 15.70
C LEU A 256 23.04 1.41 17.04
N ASP A 257 24.33 1.79 17.08
CA ASP A 257 25.16 1.77 18.28
C ASP A 257 24.93 2.93 19.24
N ASP A 258 24.35 4.04 18.75
CA ASP A 258 24.11 5.24 19.56
C ASP A 258 22.87 5.08 20.44
N ILE A 259 22.06 4.04 20.22
CA ILE A 259 20.80 3.84 20.92
C ILE A 259 21.03 2.99 22.18
N ASP A 260 20.59 3.50 23.33
CA ASP A 260 20.54 2.72 24.56
C ASP A 260 19.12 2.69 25.20
N HIS A 261 18.99 1.96 26.31
CA HIS A 261 17.70 1.87 27.02
C HIS A 261 17.31 3.21 27.68
N ALA A 262 18.28 4.03 28.07
CA ALA A 262 18.03 5.32 28.72
C ALA A 262 17.44 6.33 27.72
N ASP A 263 17.94 6.37 26.49
CA ASP A 263 17.42 7.19 25.40
C ASP A 263 15.96 6.90 25.10
N VAL A 264 15.64 5.62 24.91
CA VAL A 264 14.26 5.19 24.66
C VAL A 264 13.36 5.52 25.86
N ASN A 265 13.84 5.37 27.09
CA ASN A 265 13.07 5.72 28.29
C ASN A 265 12.83 7.22 28.43
N ARG A 266 13.84 8.06 28.21
CA ARG A 266 13.72 9.52 28.21
C ARG A 266 12.76 9.99 27.11
N TRP A 267 12.84 9.39 25.94
CA TRP A 267 11.92 9.68 24.83
C TRP A 267 10.47 9.31 25.16
N ILE A 268 10.24 8.13 25.75
CA ILE A 268 8.90 7.70 26.18
C ILE A 268 8.34 8.68 27.21
N GLU A 269 9.13 9.07 28.20
CA GLU A 269 8.74 10.03 29.24
C GLU A 269 8.37 11.40 28.66
N ASN A 270 9.23 11.96 27.81
CA ASN A 270 8.95 13.21 27.10
C ASN A 270 7.70 13.10 26.21
N SER A 271 7.56 12.02 25.44
CA SER A 271 6.41 11.81 24.55
C SER A 271 5.09 11.71 25.32
N LEU A 272 5.09 11.17 26.53
CA LEU A 272 3.90 11.06 27.37
C LEU A 272 3.39 12.41 27.89
N GLN A 273 4.23 13.46 27.89
CA GLN A 273 3.82 14.81 28.29
C GLN A 273 2.86 15.46 27.28
N SER A 274 2.94 15.07 25.99
CA SER A 274 2.16 15.70 24.92
C SER A 274 1.26 14.74 24.13
N ARG A 275 1.40 13.41 24.33
CA ARG A 275 0.69 12.39 23.55
C ARG A 275 0.02 11.36 24.44
N SER A 276 -1.05 10.76 23.90
CA SER A 276 -1.78 9.72 24.62
C SER A 276 -0.90 8.46 24.86
N PRO A 277 -1.05 7.76 26.00
CA PRO A 277 -0.30 6.55 26.30
C PRO A 277 -0.37 5.48 25.19
N LYS A 278 -1.54 5.37 24.53
CA LYS A 278 -1.73 4.43 23.41
C LYS A 278 -0.86 4.78 22.20
N THR A 279 -0.73 6.07 21.89
CA THR A 279 0.10 6.55 20.78
C THR A 279 1.58 6.28 21.06
N VAL A 280 2.05 6.68 22.25
CA VAL A 280 3.46 6.46 22.66
C VAL A 280 3.77 4.96 22.72
N SER A 281 2.85 4.13 23.22
CA SER A 281 3.03 2.68 23.21
C SER A 281 3.12 2.09 21.80
N ARG A 282 2.44 2.66 20.79
CA ARG A 282 2.61 2.24 19.40
C ARG A 282 3.99 2.62 18.89
N TRP A 283 4.37 3.88 19.02
CA TRP A 283 5.67 4.37 18.58
C TRP A 283 6.83 3.59 19.21
N LYS A 284 6.74 3.34 20.53
CA LYS A 284 7.68 2.48 21.25
C LYS A 284 7.82 1.10 20.59
N LYS A 285 6.70 0.45 20.26
CA LYS A 285 6.73 -0.88 19.62
C LYS A 285 7.40 -0.83 18.25
N ASP A 286 7.12 0.20 17.46
CA ASP A 286 7.71 0.36 16.12
C ASP A 286 9.24 0.56 16.23
N VAL A 287 9.71 1.45 17.13
CA VAL A 287 11.15 1.68 17.38
C VAL A 287 11.84 0.42 17.86
N LEU A 288 11.28 -0.26 18.88
CA LEU A 288 11.86 -1.49 19.43
C LEU A 288 11.87 -2.63 18.42
N ALA A 289 10.87 -2.72 17.53
CA ALA A 289 10.84 -3.77 16.50
C ALA A 289 12.02 -3.63 15.53
N VAL A 290 12.30 -2.40 15.07
CA VAL A 290 13.44 -2.14 14.17
C VAL A 290 14.76 -2.33 14.91
N TRP A 291 14.89 -1.79 16.12
CA TRP A 291 16.12 -1.89 16.90
C TRP A 291 16.45 -3.34 17.30
N SER A 292 15.46 -4.13 17.71
CA SER A 292 15.68 -5.55 18.05
C SER A 292 16.10 -6.35 16.83
N TYR A 293 15.44 -6.12 15.69
CA TYR A 293 15.82 -6.78 14.44
C TYR A 293 17.23 -6.37 13.98
N ALA A 294 17.61 -5.11 14.16
CA ALA A 294 18.96 -4.65 13.87
C ALA A 294 20.01 -5.35 14.74
N ALA A 295 19.71 -5.55 16.03
CA ALA A 295 20.59 -6.27 16.93
C ALA A 295 20.76 -7.75 16.57
N ASP A 296 19.68 -8.38 16.11
CA ASP A 296 19.71 -9.78 15.66
C ASP A 296 20.51 -9.96 14.36
N VAL A 297 20.40 -9.02 13.41
CA VAL A 297 20.96 -9.17 12.05
C VAL A 297 22.38 -8.63 11.93
N VAL A 298 22.72 -7.54 12.63
CA VAL A 298 23.97 -6.82 12.36
C VAL A 298 25.14 -7.36 13.19
N GLU A 299 24.92 -8.19 14.22
CA GLU A 299 25.90 -8.65 15.26
C GLU A 299 26.72 -7.53 15.94
N ALA A 300 26.73 -6.32 15.38
CA ALA A 300 27.60 -5.23 15.74
C ALA A 300 26.94 -4.23 16.68
N THR A 301 25.63 -4.35 16.96
CA THR A 301 25.01 -3.44 17.91
C THR A 301 25.54 -3.74 19.31
N LYS A 302 26.34 -2.84 19.86
CA LYS A 302 26.87 -3.00 21.23
C LYS A 302 25.75 -3.07 22.27
N ASN A 303 24.62 -2.43 21.96
CA ASN A 303 23.47 -2.32 22.84
C ASN A 303 22.30 -3.15 22.32
N ILE A 304 22.19 -4.39 22.80
CA ILE A 304 21.03 -5.24 22.52
C ILE A 304 19.81 -4.70 23.29
N PRO A 305 18.67 -4.43 22.63
CA PRO A 305 17.47 -3.99 23.31
C PRO A 305 16.99 -5.05 24.30
N ASN A 306 16.75 -4.62 25.54
CA ASN A 306 16.24 -5.46 26.61
C ASN A 306 14.86 -4.92 27.00
N PRO A 307 13.77 -5.56 26.56
CA PRO A 307 12.41 -5.09 26.84
C PRO A 307 12.09 -4.91 28.33
N LYS A 308 12.79 -5.62 29.24
CA LYS A 308 12.61 -5.48 30.69
C LYS A 308 13.17 -4.17 31.23
N ARG A 309 14.18 -3.58 30.56
CA ARG A 309 14.78 -2.28 30.92
C ARG A 309 14.03 -1.09 30.32
N ILE A 310 13.10 -1.34 29.40
CA ILE A 310 12.28 -0.30 28.77
C ILE A 310 11.00 -0.07 29.58
N ARG A 311 10.71 1.20 29.88
CA ARG A 311 9.55 1.66 30.64
C ARG A 311 8.26 1.07 30.05
N GLN A 312 7.48 0.43 30.93
CA GLN A 312 6.14 -0.05 30.58
C GLN A 312 5.16 1.12 30.63
N ILE A 313 4.31 1.21 29.61
CA ILE A 313 3.33 2.29 29.47
C ILE A 313 1.98 1.74 29.90
N ARG A 314 1.45 2.23 31.03
CA ARG A 314 0.10 1.87 31.47
C ARG A 314 -0.93 2.55 30.57
N ILE A 315 -1.67 1.75 29.79
CA ILE A 315 -2.77 2.24 28.96
C ILE A 315 -4.07 2.05 29.76
N PRO A 316 -4.78 3.12 30.13
CA PRO A 316 -6.08 2.99 30.77
C PRO A 316 -7.02 2.16 29.90
N LYS A 317 -7.64 1.12 30.48
CA LYS A 317 -8.68 0.36 29.81
C LYS A 317 -9.91 1.25 29.75
N ARG A 318 -10.37 1.55 28.54
CA ARG A 318 -11.61 2.29 28.33
C ARG A 318 -12.78 1.31 28.30
N ILE A 319 -13.86 1.64 28.99
CA ILE A 319 -15.13 0.95 28.84
C ILE A 319 -15.65 1.21 27.43
N VAL A 320 -15.86 0.12 26.70
CA VAL A 320 -16.39 0.19 25.33
C VAL A 320 -17.83 0.69 25.41
N SER A 321 -18.18 1.64 24.53
CA SER A 321 -19.53 2.17 24.42
C SER A 321 -20.11 1.86 23.05
N ALA A 322 -21.38 1.47 23.03
CA ALA A 322 -22.23 1.32 21.86
C ALA A 322 -23.37 2.36 21.92
N TRP A 323 -23.98 2.67 20.78
CA TRP A 323 -25.25 3.41 20.74
C TRP A 323 -26.39 2.48 21.16
N THR A 324 -27.44 2.99 21.78
CA THR A 324 -28.73 2.27 21.93
C THR A 324 -29.52 2.34 20.62
N LEU A 325 -30.68 1.68 20.56
CA LEU A 325 -31.57 1.78 19.40
C LEU A 325 -32.17 3.17 19.27
N GLU A 326 -32.60 3.76 20.38
CA GLU A 326 -33.20 5.10 20.44
C GLU A 326 -32.18 6.15 19.98
N GLU A 327 -30.90 5.99 20.36
CA GLU A 327 -29.83 6.85 19.88
C GLU A 327 -29.59 6.67 18.36
N LEU A 328 -29.62 5.44 17.83
CA LEU A 328 -29.50 5.21 16.39
C LEU A 328 -30.67 5.81 15.60
N GLU A 329 -31.90 5.65 16.10
CA GLU A 329 -33.11 6.24 15.54
C GLU A 329 -33.02 7.77 15.49
N ALA A 330 -32.55 8.39 16.58
CA ALA A 330 -32.33 9.83 16.65
C ALA A 330 -31.30 10.30 15.60
N ILE A 331 -30.23 9.53 15.36
CA ILE A 331 -29.23 9.83 14.32
C ILE A 331 -29.86 9.74 12.92
N ILE A 332 -30.64 8.70 12.65
CA ILE A 332 -31.30 8.51 11.35
C ILE A 332 -32.31 9.62 11.09
N ALA A 333 -33.12 9.95 12.09
CA ALA A 333 -34.09 11.05 12.02
C ALA A 333 -33.40 12.41 11.82
N ALA A 334 -32.25 12.65 12.47
CA ALA A 334 -31.45 13.84 12.25
C ALA A 334 -30.83 13.89 10.85
N ALA A 335 -30.32 12.76 10.35
CA ALA A 335 -29.77 12.64 9.00
C ALA A 335 -30.83 12.95 7.94
N ALA A 336 -32.07 12.47 8.12
CA ALA A 336 -33.17 12.67 7.18
C ALA A 336 -33.54 14.16 6.96
N LYS A 337 -33.19 15.04 7.93
CA LYS A 337 -33.39 16.49 7.84
C LYS A 337 -32.37 17.19 6.92
N ASP A 338 -31.24 16.56 6.62
CA ASP A 338 -30.27 17.10 5.66
C ASP A 338 -30.82 16.95 4.23
N ARG A 339 -31.10 18.09 3.58
CA ARG A 339 -31.66 18.18 2.23
C ARG A 339 -30.62 18.55 1.17
N GLU A 340 -29.36 18.74 1.55
CA GLU A 340 -28.31 19.07 0.59
C GLU A 340 -27.95 17.86 -0.28
N PHE A 341 -27.46 18.12 -1.49
CA PHE A 341 -27.06 17.12 -2.46
C PHE A 341 -25.54 17.11 -2.66
N LEU A 342 -25.00 15.93 -2.88
CA LEU A 342 -23.62 15.74 -3.32
C LEU A 342 -23.50 15.97 -4.83
N SER A 343 -22.27 16.15 -5.31
CA SER A 343 -21.98 16.24 -6.75
C SER A 343 -22.36 14.97 -7.53
N THR A 344 -22.59 13.86 -6.82
CA THR A 344 -23.09 12.59 -7.40
C THR A 344 -24.62 12.57 -7.57
N GLY A 345 -25.33 13.60 -7.13
CA GLY A 345 -26.80 13.63 -7.13
C GLY A 345 -27.45 12.91 -5.94
N VAL A 346 -26.67 12.32 -5.04
CA VAL A 346 -27.18 11.69 -3.81
C VAL A 346 -27.39 12.74 -2.72
N ARG A 347 -28.56 12.74 -2.08
CA ARG A 347 -28.84 13.59 -0.91
C ARG A 347 -27.97 13.18 0.26
N ARG A 348 -27.37 14.15 0.98
CA ARG A 348 -26.46 13.89 2.12
C ARG A 348 -27.12 13.09 3.23
N GLY A 349 -28.39 13.37 3.52
CA GLY A 349 -29.19 12.62 4.48
C GLY A 349 -29.39 11.14 4.08
N ASP A 350 -29.66 10.88 2.80
CA ASP A 350 -29.81 9.51 2.29
C ASP A 350 -28.47 8.76 2.28
N LEU A 351 -27.37 9.47 1.94
CA LEU A 351 -26.02 8.92 2.07
C LEU A 351 -25.77 8.41 3.49
N LEU A 352 -26.06 9.25 4.47
CA LEU A 352 -25.77 8.95 5.85
C LEU A 352 -26.69 7.84 6.40
N ALA A 353 -27.98 7.87 6.07
CA ALA A 353 -28.92 6.82 6.44
C ALA A 353 -28.48 5.45 5.90
N ALA A 354 -28.10 5.37 4.62
CA ALA A 354 -27.62 4.11 4.04
C ALA A 354 -26.30 3.62 4.67
N ILE A 355 -25.37 4.53 5.02
CA ILE A 355 -24.15 4.19 5.78
C ILE A 355 -24.52 3.58 7.15
N LEU A 356 -25.51 4.17 7.84
CA LEU A 356 -25.99 3.67 9.13
C LEU A 356 -26.62 2.28 9.00
N TYR A 357 -27.53 2.08 8.04
CA TYR A 357 -28.16 0.79 7.80
C TYR A 357 -27.15 -0.29 7.44
N VAL A 358 -26.32 -0.04 6.42
CA VAL A 358 -25.31 -1.02 5.99
C VAL A 358 -24.30 -1.28 7.10
N GLY A 359 -23.77 -0.24 7.75
CA GLY A 359 -22.80 -0.38 8.83
C GLY A 359 -23.35 -1.11 10.06
N TYR A 360 -24.65 -0.95 10.36
CA TYR A 360 -25.33 -1.66 11.43
C TYR A 360 -25.54 -3.15 11.11
N TYR A 361 -26.16 -3.47 9.98
CA TYR A 361 -26.47 -4.88 9.65
C TYR A 361 -25.24 -5.71 9.27
N SER A 362 -24.22 -5.09 8.66
CA SER A 362 -23.01 -5.80 8.23
C SER A 362 -21.89 -5.83 9.28
N ALA A 363 -21.95 -4.94 10.29
CA ALA A 363 -20.86 -4.67 11.20
C ALA A 363 -19.50 -4.42 10.50
N LEU A 364 -19.46 -3.99 9.24
CA LEU A 364 -18.22 -3.75 8.49
C LEU A 364 -17.37 -2.64 9.14
N ARG A 365 -16.04 -2.66 8.90
CA ARG A 365 -15.19 -1.55 9.38
C ARG A 365 -15.56 -0.28 8.61
N PRO A 366 -15.41 0.93 9.19
CA PRO A 366 -15.74 2.18 8.50
C PRO A 366 -15.06 2.32 7.12
N GLN A 367 -13.81 1.87 7.00
CA GLN A 367 -13.08 1.89 5.73
C GLN A 367 -13.60 0.88 4.71
N ASP A 368 -14.12 -0.26 5.17
CA ASP A 368 -14.71 -1.29 4.32
C ASP A 368 -16.08 -0.81 3.82
N VAL A 369 -16.89 -0.20 4.70
CA VAL A 369 -18.13 0.50 4.31
C VAL A 369 -17.81 1.56 3.24
N ALA A 370 -16.88 2.47 3.48
CA ALA A 370 -16.54 3.54 2.53
C ALA A 370 -16.00 3.05 1.17
N ASN A 371 -15.53 1.80 1.07
CA ASN A 371 -15.02 1.21 -0.16
C ASN A 371 -15.97 0.17 -0.79
N LEU A 372 -17.16 -0.02 -0.22
CA LEU A 372 -18.13 -1.00 -0.69
C LEU A 372 -18.60 -0.66 -2.11
N THR A 373 -18.59 -1.64 -3.01
CA THR A 373 -19.15 -1.51 -4.36
C THR A 373 -20.57 -2.06 -4.44
N ARG A 374 -21.36 -1.57 -5.41
CA ARG A 374 -22.75 -2.03 -5.62
C ARG A 374 -22.84 -3.54 -5.82
N GLN A 375 -21.90 -4.13 -6.55
CA GLN A 375 -21.87 -5.57 -6.82
C GLN A 375 -21.67 -6.43 -5.54
N GLN A 376 -21.13 -5.82 -4.48
CA GLN A 376 -20.94 -6.50 -3.21
C GLN A 376 -22.21 -6.50 -2.35
N LEU A 377 -23.17 -5.60 -2.62
CA LEU A 377 -24.47 -5.62 -1.94
C LEU A 377 -25.37 -6.68 -2.59
N ALA A 378 -25.81 -7.67 -1.81
CA ALA A 378 -26.81 -8.61 -2.28
C ALA A 378 -27.80 -9.03 -1.18
N PRO A 379 -29.07 -9.29 -1.55
CA PRO A 379 -30.12 -9.55 -0.57
C PRO A 379 -29.98 -10.84 0.22
N ARG A 380 -29.42 -11.88 -0.40
CA ARG A 380 -29.26 -13.21 0.21
C ARG A 380 -27.91 -13.38 0.91
N GLY A 381 -27.19 -12.29 1.12
CA GLY A 381 -25.82 -12.32 1.62
C GLY A 381 -24.86 -12.84 0.55
N THR A 382 -24.43 -11.96 -0.36
CA THR A 382 -23.18 -12.23 -1.09
C THR A 382 -22.04 -12.02 -0.10
N PRO A 383 -21.00 -12.88 -0.11
CA PRO A 383 -19.79 -12.59 0.66
C PRO A 383 -19.26 -11.22 0.27
N ILE A 384 -19.40 -10.25 1.18
CA ILE A 384 -18.71 -8.98 1.04
C ILE A 384 -17.29 -9.28 1.49
N GLY A 385 -16.40 -9.50 0.52
CA GLY A 385 -14.98 -9.62 0.82
C GLY A 385 -14.54 -8.42 1.66
N GLN A 386 -14.31 -8.63 2.97
CA GLN A 386 -13.78 -7.58 3.82
C GLN A 386 -12.39 -7.27 3.29
N LEU A 387 -12.27 -6.12 2.63
CA LEU A 387 -11.03 -5.63 2.05
C LEU A 387 -10.04 -5.20 3.15
N LYS A 388 -9.50 -6.18 3.91
CA LYS A 388 -8.20 -6.24 4.62
C LYS A 388 -8.26 -6.53 6.13
N LYS A 389 -7.52 -7.58 6.52
CA LYS A 389 -6.19 -7.52 7.18
C LYS A 389 -5.46 -8.85 6.99
N HIS A 390 -6.24 -9.94 6.92
CA HIS A 390 -5.81 -11.33 6.80
C HIS A 390 -6.15 -11.98 5.44
N GLY A 391 -6.95 -11.32 4.60
CA GLY A 391 -7.37 -11.86 3.30
C GLY A 391 -8.70 -12.62 3.38
N ASP A 392 -9.21 -12.86 4.58
CA ASP A 392 -10.47 -13.57 4.79
C ASP A 392 -11.67 -12.75 4.33
N GLU A 393 -12.55 -13.40 3.59
CA GLU A 393 -13.85 -12.86 3.20
C GLU A 393 -14.84 -13.01 4.36
N VAL A 394 -15.70 -12.02 4.56
CA VAL A 394 -16.74 -12.09 5.60
C VAL A 394 -18.09 -11.99 4.93
N LEU A 395 -18.89 -13.05 5.06
CA LEU A 395 -20.29 -13.02 4.67
C LEU A 395 -21.03 -11.98 5.52
N CYS A 396 -21.51 -10.93 4.87
CA CYS A 396 -22.30 -9.89 5.50
C CYS A 396 -23.66 -9.86 4.82
N CYS A 397 -24.73 -10.02 5.61
CA CYS A 397 -26.09 -9.93 5.11
C CYS A 397 -26.62 -8.53 5.39
N VAL A 398 -27.15 -7.87 4.36
CA VAL A 398 -27.87 -6.62 4.49
C VAL A 398 -29.32 -6.88 4.08
N PRO A 399 -30.33 -6.43 4.84
CA PRO A 399 -31.73 -6.67 4.49
C PRO A 399 -32.08 -6.14 3.10
N GLN A 400 -32.97 -6.85 2.38
CA GLN A 400 -33.44 -6.48 1.04
C GLN A 400 -33.93 -5.04 0.96
N TRP A 401 -34.67 -4.57 1.97
CA TRP A 401 -35.21 -3.21 1.99
C TRP A 401 -34.12 -2.13 2.03
N VAL A 402 -32.94 -2.41 2.61
CA VAL A 402 -31.80 -1.47 2.63
C VAL A 402 -31.20 -1.36 1.22
N ILE A 403 -31.18 -2.48 0.49
CA ILE A 403 -30.72 -2.52 -0.90
C ILE A 403 -31.69 -1.72 -1.78
N GLU A 404 -33.00 -1.95 -1.62
CA GLU A 404 -34.05 -1.17 -2.30
C GLU A 404 -33.96 0.32 -1.96
N PHE A 405 -33.70 0.66 -0.70
CA PHE A 405 -33.48 2.05 -0.27
C PHE A 405 -32.34 2.70 -1.05
N ILE A 406 -31.22 2.00 -1.23
CA ILE A 406 -30.06 2.46 -2.00
C ILE A 406 -30.41 2.54 -3.48
N ASP A 407 -31.00 1.51 -4.07
CA ASP A 407 -31.32 1.47 -5.50
C ASP A 407 -32.28 2.58 -5.93
N GLN A 408 -33.22 2.96 -5.07
CA GLN A 408 -34.15 4.06 -5.34
C GLN A 408 -33.53 5.46 -5.26
N ARG A 409 -32.42 5.63 -4.52
CA ARG A 409 -31.88 6.96 -4.15
C ARG A 409 -30.52 7.27 -4.75
N TYR A 410 -29.84 6.27 -5.30
CA TYR A 410 -28.48 6.38 -5.79
C TYR A 410 -28.43 6.18 -7.31
N PRO A 411 -27.57 6.90 -8.04
CA PRO A 411 -27.34 6.65 -9.45
C PRO A 411 -26.89 5.19 -9.68
N SER A 412 -27.44 4.55 -10.71
CA SER A 412 -27.19 3.12 -11.00
C SER A 412 -25.80 2.88 -11.57
N GLU A 413 -25.21 3.89 -12.21
CA GLU A 413 -23.88 3.87 -12.80
C GLU A 413 -22.73 4.05 -11.78
N GLN A 414 -23.05 4.38 -10.53
CA GLN A 414 -22.06 4.61 -9.49
C GLN A 414 -21.51 3.27 -8.95
N ASP A 415 -20.26 2.93 -9.25
CA ASP A 415 -19.64 1.67 -8.79
C ASP A 415 -19.57 1.55 -7.26
N ARG A 416 -19.00 2.56 -6.59
CA ARG A 416 -18.97 2.60 -5.12
C ARG A 416 -20.34 2.97 -4.57
N VAL A 417 -20.82 2.24 -3.57
CA VAL A 417 -22.10 2.57 -2.91
C VAL A 417 -22.02 3.94 -2.24
N PHE A 418 -20.97 4.17 -1.45
CA PHE A 418 -20.84 5.38 -0.62
C PHE A 418 -19.76 6.32 -1.16
N ALA A 419 -19.95 6.84 -2.37
CA ALA A 419 -19.03 7.80 -2.95
C ALA A 419 -19.10 9.15 -2.20
N TRP A 420 -18.10 9.40 -1.35
CA TRP A 420 -17.89 10.70 -0.72
C TRP A 420 -16.84 11.49 -1.50
N PRO A 421 -17.17 12.67 -2.06
CA PRO A 421 -16.25 13.39 -2.96
C PRO A 421 -15.08 14.08 -2.24
N ASN A 422 -15.16 14.21 -0.92
CA ASN A 422 -14.17 14.93 -0.11
C ASN A 422 -13.33 13.98 0.76
N SER A 423 -12.48 14.53 1.62
CA SER A 423 -11.74 13.73 2.60
C SER A 423 -12.67 13.15 3.68
N MET A 424 -12.23 12.07 4.34
CA MET A 424 -12.95 11.54 5.51
C MET A 424 -13.01 12.55 6.66
N ASP A 425 -12.02 13.43 6.79
CA ASP A 425 -12.04 14.49 7.79
C ASP A 425 -13.20 15.47 7.50
N HIS A 426 -13.36 15.84 6.22
CA HIS A 426 -14.50 16.64 5.78
C HIS A 426 -15.84 15.91 6.00
N PHE A 427 -15.91 14.59 5.81
CA PHE A 427 -17.10 13.81 6.16
C PHE A 427 -17.46 13.98 7.64
N TYR A 428 -16.48 13.82 8.53
CA TYR A 428 -16.71 13.92 9.96
C TYR A 428 -17.14 15.33 10.39
N HIS A 429 -16.44 16.35 9.89
CA HIS A 429 -16.69 17.74 10.28
C HIS A 429 -17.98 18.34 9.72
N HIS A 430 -18.32 18.01 8.47
CA HIS A 430 -19.43 18.66 7.77
C HIS A 430 -20.71 17.83 7.68
N LEU A 431 -20.65 16.50 7.89
CA LEU A 431 -21.83 15.64 7.81
C LEU A 431 -22.10 14.94 9.15
N TRP A 432 -21.14 14.15 9.63
CA TRP A 432 -21.35 13.28 10.79
C TRP A 432 -21.56 14.05 12.10
N HIS A 433 -20.64 14.93 12.49
CA HIS A 433 -20.74 15.65 13.76
C HIS A 433 -21.94 16.62 13.82
N PRO A 434 -22.27 17.37 12.75
CA PRO A 434 -23.52 18.14 12.71
C PRO A 434 -24.76 17.26 12.93
N THR A 435 -24.81 16.08 12.29
CA THR A 435 -25.94 15.14 12.47
C THR A 435 -26.04 14.65 13.91
N LEU A 436 -24.92 14.26 14.54
CA LEU A 436 -24.94 13.85 15.96
C LEU A 436 -25.43 14.96 16.88
N ARG A 437 -25.00 16.22 16.66
CA ARG A 437 -25.50 17.36 17.44
C ARG A 437 -27.01 17.57 17.24
N ALA A 438 -27.49 17.44 16.01
CA ALA A 438 -28.92 17.55 15.69
C ALA A 438 -29.74 16.40 16.30
N ALA A 439 -29.13 15.24 16.55
CA ALA A 439 -29.71 14.12 17.29
C ALA A 439 -29.62 14.28 18.82
N GLY A 440 -29.04 15.37 19.33
CA GLY A 440 -28.83 15.57 20.77
C GLY A 440 -27.71 14.70 21.38
N LEU A 441 -26.82 14.16 20.55
CA LEU A 441 -25.79 13.21 20.96
C LEU A 441 -24.41 13.87 21.05
N PRO A 442 -23.51 13.33 21.89
CA PRO A 442 -22.15 13.84 22.00
C PRO A 442 -21.39 13.67 20.67
N THR A 443 -20.43 14.56 20.45
CA THR A 443 -19.49 14.46 19.32
C THR A 443 -18.07 14.21 19.82
N GLY A 444 -17.25 13.58 19.00
CA GLY A 444 -15.84 13.38 19.29
C GLY A 444 -15.26 12.18 18.55
N ARG A 445 -13.94 12.00 18.71
CA ARG A 445 -13.17 10.91 18.03
C ARG A 445 -13.69 9.49 18.30
N PHE A 446 -14.53 9.34 19.31
CA PHE A 446 -15.07 8.08 19.76
C PHE A 446 -16.53 7.85 19.39
N GLU A 447 -17.18 8.88 18.90
CA GLU A 447 -18.56 8.88 18.45
C GLU A 447 -18.64 8.70 16.92
N GLY A 448 -17.55 8.25 16.28
CA GLY A 448 -17.47 8.03 14.84
C GLY A 448 -18.11 6.72 14.36
N LEU A 449 -17.97 6.41 13.07
CA LEU A 449 -18.51 5.18 12.45
C LEU A 449 -17.97 3.89 13.05
N GLN A 450 -16.83 3.92 13.75
CA GLN A 450 -16.36 2.75 14.50
C GLN A 450 -17.31 2.40 15.66
N LYS A 451 -17.99 3.39 16.25
CA LYS A 451 -19.01 3.15 17.29
C LYS A 451 -20.23 2.45 16.71
N LEU A 452 -20.63 2.76 15.46
CA LEU A 452 -21.68 2.02 14.75
C LEU A 452 -21.37 0.52 14.65
N ARG A 453 -20.14 0.15 14.26
CA ARG A 453 -19.70 -1.26 14.26
C ARG A 453 -19.77 -1.88 15.67
N ARG A 454 -19.44 -1.14 16.72
CA ARG A 454 -19.57 -1.62 18.11
C ARG A 454 -21.02 -1.81 18.52
N THR A 455 -21.91 -0.93 18.07
CA THR A 455 -23.36 -1.05 18.25
C THR A 455 -23.87 -2.33 17.63
N ALA A 456 -23.58 -2.56 16.36
CA ALA A 456 -23.93 -3.79 15.65
C ALA A 456 -23.46 -5.05 16.39
N VAL A 457 -22.19 -5.08 16.80
CA VAL A 457 -21.60 -6.21 17.53
C VAL A 457 -22.23 -6.39 18.90
N THR A 458 -22.50 -5.31 19.63
CA THR A 458 -23.12 -5.37 20.97
C THR A 458 -24.55 -5.89 20.86
N HIS A 459 -25.33 -5.39 19.91
CA HIS A 459 -26.70 -5.86 19.68
C HIS A 459 -26.70 -7.31 19.20
N GLY A 460 -25.76 -7.69 18.34
CA GLY A 460 -25.51 -9.09 17.95
C GLY A 460 -25.29 -10.01 19.15
N GLU A 461 -24.44 -9.61 20.11
CA GLU A 461 -24.23 -10.42 21.33
C GLU A 461 -25.45 -10.48 22.26
N LYS A 462 -26.29 -9.43 22.32
CA LYS A 462 -27.57 -9.49 23.06
C LYS A 462 -28.51 -10.56 22.52
N ILE A 463 -28.41 -10.83 21.22
CA ILE A 463 -29.31 -11.73 20.51
C ILE A 463 -28.92 -13.19 20.72
N ALA A 464 -27.64 -13.47 20.52
CA ALA A 464 -27.08 -14.78 20.73
C ALA A 464 -25.59 -14.64 21.07
N ALA A 465 -25.17 -15.33 22.12
CA ALA A 465 -23.77 -15.36 22.52
C ALA A 465 -22.88 -15.80 21.34
N GLY A 466 -21.90 -14.96 21.00
CA GLY A 466 -20.97 -15.18 19.89
C GLY A 466 -21.46 -14.68 18.52
N PHE A 467 -22.70 -14.22 18.39
CA PHE A 467 -23.20 -13.69 17.12
C PHE A 467 -22.57 -12.35 16.75
N GLY A 468 -22.34 -11.45 17.71
CA GLY A 468 -21.60 -10.21 17.48
C GLY A 468 -20.15 -10.47 17.02
N ARG A 469 -19.50 -11.51 17.57
CA ARG A 469 -18.18 -11.97 17.08
C ARG A 469 -18.25 -12.44 15.62
N GLN A 470 -19.26 -13.22 15.26
CA GLN A 470 -19.48 -13.69 13.88
C GLN A 470 -19.69 -12.51 12.93
N LEU A 471 -20.57 -11.56 13.27
CA LEU A 471 -20.80 -10.33 12.50
C LEU A 471 -19.52 -9.53 12.27
N ALA A 472 -18.66 -9.44 13.30
CA ALA A 472 -17.39 -8.74 13.17
C ALA A 472 -16.36 -9.48 12.30
N GLY A 473 -16.57 -10.76 11.98
CA GLY A 473 -15.57 -11.60 11.32
C GLY A 473 -14.32 -11.77 12.19
N HIS A 474 -14.48 -11.93 13.50
CA HIS A 474 -13.36 -12.19 14.40
C HIS A 474 -13.22 -13.69 14.65
N ASP A 475 -11.96 -14.14 14.78
CA ASP A 475 -11.62 -15.51 15.11
C ASP A 475 -12.35 -15.98 16.39
N PRO A 476 -12.94 -17.21 16.41
CA PRO A 476 -13.67 -17.72 17.56
C PRO A 476 -12.88 -17.76 18.87
N SER A 477 -11.58 -18.05 18.82
CA SER A 477 -10.70 -18.10 19.99
C SER A 477 -10.28 -16.71 20.49
N SER A 478 -10.52 -15.67 19.71
CA SER A 478 -10.02 -14.32 19.99
C SER A 478 -10.89 -13.58 20.99
N PRO A 479 -10.35 -13.08 22.12
CA PRO A 479 -11.09 -12.26 23.07
C PRO A 479 -11.29 -10.82 22.57
N VAL A 480 -10.88 -10.50 21.33
CA VAL A 480 -10.86 -9.13 20.80
C VAL A 480 -12.27 -8.54 20.72
N THR A 481 -13.30 -9.33 20.39
CA THR A 481 -14.70 -8.87 20.31
C THR A 481 -15.15 -8.31 21.65
N TYR A 482 -15.14 -9.14 22.71
CA TYR A 482 -15.60 -8.76 24.03
C TYR A 482 -14.78 -7.62 24.64
N ARG A 483 -13.47 -7.59 24.40
CA ARG A 483 -12.59 -6.55 24.96
C ARG A 483 -12.73 -5.17 24.29
N ASN A 484 -13.05 -5.12 23.00
CA ASN A 484 -12.93 -3.88 22.22
C ASN A 484 -14.21 -3.42 21.51
N TYR A 485 -15.23 -4.29 21.45
CA TYR A 485 -16.43 -4.05 20.66
C TYR A 485 -17.73 -4.12 21.44
N VAL A 486 -17.83 -5.05 22.40
CA VAL A 486 -19.03 -5.25 23.19
C VAL A 486 -19.11 -4.20 24.30
N ASP A 487 -20.21 -3.47 24.35
CA ASP A 487 -20.55 -2.61 25.49
C ASP A 487 -21.20 -3.44 26.61
N PRO A 488 -20.48 -3.71 27.71
CA PRO A 488 -20.99 -4.58 28.78
C PRO A 488 -22.23 -3.99 29.47
N ARG A 489 -22.45 -2.68 29.39
CA ARG A 489 -23.59 -2.01 30.05
C ARG A 489 -24.91 -2.34 29.39
N GLN A 490 -24.87 -2.77 28.13
CA GLN A 490 -26.05 -3.11 27.37
C GLN A 490 -26.42 -4.58 27.49
N LEU A 491 -25.50 -5.49 27.86
CA LEU A 491 -25.76 -6.94 27.89
C LEU A 491 -26.56 -7.43 29.10
N VAL A 492 -27.14 -6.53 29.91
CA VAL A 492 -27.76 -6.90 31.18
C VAL A 492 -29.16 -7.52 31.00
N ASP A 493 -29.80 -7.33 29.84
CA ASP A 493 -31.15 -7.84 29.56
C ASP A 493 -31.26 -8.32 28.08
N GLY A 494 -31.72 -9.55 27.80
CA GLY A 494 -31.99 -9.98 26.42
C GLY A 494 -32.45 -11.44 26.20
N ASP A 495 -33.68 -11.60 25.67
CA ASP A 495 -34.39 -12.86 25.39
C ASP A 495 -34.71 -13.11 23.89
N GLY A 496 -34.09 -12.40 22.93
CA GLY A 496 -34.51 -12.38 21.51
C GLY A 496 -33.46 -12.86 20.49
N ARG A 497 -33.87 -13.43 19.34
CA ARG A 497 -32.98 -14.11 18.35
C ARG A 497 -32.65 -13.32 17.05
N GLU A 498 -33.08 -12.07 16.89
CA GLU A 498 -32.82 -11.26 15.68
C GLU A 498 -32.38 -9.82 15.97
N LEU A 499 -31.62 -9.21 15.04
CA LEU A 499 -31.26 -7.78 15.16
C LEU A 499 -32.52 -6.94 15.07
N PRO A 500 -32.69 -5.95 15.98
CA PRO A 500 -33.82 -5.04 15.92
C PRO A 500 -33.98 -4.45 14.53
N ASP A 501 -35.20 -4.51 14.01
CA ASP A 501 -35.56 -3.91 12.73
C ASP A 501 -35.51 -2.39 12.87
N LEU A 502 -34.62 -1.74 12.11
CA LEU A 502 -34.50 -0.29 12.09
C LEU A 502 -35.57 0.36 11.18
N ARG A 503 -36.44 -0.43 10.53
CA ARG A 503 -37.63 0.10 9.88
C ARG A 503 -38.58 0.61 10.94
N PHE A 504 -38.72 1.93 11.01
CA PHE A 504 -39.70 2.57 11.86
C PHE A 504 -41.09 1.94 11.70
N SER A 505 -41.78 1.73 12.82
CA SER A 505 -43.24 1.73 12.83
C SER A 505 -43.71 3.15 12.49
N GLU A 506 -44.16 3.36 11.26
CA GLU A 506 -45.02 4.50 10.87
C GLU A 506 -44.45 5.92 11.06
N LEU A 507 -43.27 6.22 10.51
CA LEU A 507 -42.89 7.62 10.27
C LEU A 507 -43.03 7.99 8.78
N VAL A 508 -44.24 8.45 8.49
CA VAL A 508 -44.72 9.19 7.31
C VAL A 508 -44.00 10.52 7.17
#